data_AF-A0A7V9TI32-F1
#
_entry.id   AF-A0A7V9TI32-F1
#
_cell.length_a   1.000
_cell.length_b   1.000
_cell.length_c   1.000
_cell.angle_alpha   90.00
_cell.angle_beta   90.00
_cell.angle_gamma   90.00
#
_symmetry.space_group_name_H-M   'P 1'
#
loop_
_entity.id
_entity.type
_entity.pdbx_description
1 polymer ?
#
loop_
_entity_poly.entity_id
_entity_poly.type
_entity_poly.pdbx_seq_one_letter_code
_entity_poly.pdbx_strand_id
1 'polypeptide(L)'
;YVRISQQLLDTMVNRIGELVIARDRLSGLVGQERAPALDEASEQISNLIGEMRDDVMRMRMVPIGDAFDRFPRFIRYASRALEKEVQFEITGKDTPLDRSLHNDLAGVLIHLLRNALDHGIEPAEERVAQGKSARGLVRLSAAAERSQVVVKVEDDGRGIDLQRVSDAAVEAGFLSHAAAADISRDELLQLLTRAGFSTRREVTDVSGRGVGLDVVASRVRAAGGSLEIETSAGDGTCFTLRLPLSLAILRTLLVEVGGSTYTIPIATIQEVVELGSVVEAWSEELGSMQFREETLSVLCLSSFFHPGATARRDARTPVVIAHGPEGLFGILVTELHGQHEAVMKPFDPVRGMPDAFSGATVLSDGRAALVVDSLKLGLFAGSPAEGAAAHAAIAQS
;
A
#
# COMPACT_ATOMS: atom_id res chain seq x y z
N TYR A 1 -13.51 -31.40 -15.30
CA TYR A 1 -12.60 -30.41 -14.70
C TYR A 1 -11.19 -30.64 -15.23
N VAL A 2 -10.63 -29.67 -15.94
CA VAL A 2 -9.23 -29.68 -16.36
C VAL A 2 -8.43 -28.99 -15.26
N ARG A 3 -7.38 -29.64 -14.76
CA ARG A 3 -6.52 -29.07 -13.71
C ARG A 3 -5.37 -28.32 -14.39
N ILE A 4 -5.44 -26.99 -14.40
CA ILE A 4 -4.38 -26.13 -14.94
C ILE A 4 -3.33 -25.90 -13.85
N SER A 5 -2.04 -26.04 -14.19
CA SER A 5 -0.97 -25.79 -13.22
C SER A 5 -0.84 -24.29 -12.95
N GLN A 6 -0.55 -23.93 -11.71
CA GLN A 6 -0.36 -22.53 -11.31
C GLN A 6 0.75 -21.85 -12.12
N GLN A 7 1.87 -22.55 -12.34
CA GLN A 7 2.98 -22.06 -13.15
C GLN A 7 2.57 -21.71 -14.59
N LEU A 8 1.62 -22.45 -15.18
CA LEU A 8 1.13 -22.15 -16.52
C LEU A 8 0.28 -20.86 -16.53
N LEU A 9 -0.58 -20.67 -15.53
CA LEU A 9 -1.35 -19.43 -15.37
C LEU A 9 -0.41 -18.23 -15.14
N ASP A 10 0.60 -18.38 -14.27
CA ASP A 10 1.59 -17.34 -14.02
C ASP A 10 2.37 -16.99 -15.31
N THR A 11 2.71 -18.00 -16.12
CA THR A 11 3.34 -17.80 -17.43
C THR A 11 2.42 -17.06 -18.39
N MET A 12 1.13 -17.39 -18.42
CA MET A 12 0.16 -16.68 -19.26
C MET A 12 0.00 -15.22 -18.83
N VAL A 13 -0.08 -14.94 -17.53
CA VAL A 13 -0.13 -13.56 -17.02
C VAL A 13 1.13 -12.79 -17.39
N ASN A 14 2.30 -13.39 -17.27
CA ASN A 14 3.56 -12.77 -17.67
C ASN A 14 3.58 -12.43 -19.17
N ARG A 15 3.17 -13.38 -20.02
CA ARG A 15 3.08 -13.16 -21.47
C ARG A 15 2.06 -12.08 -21.84
N ILE A 16 0.96 -11.99 -21.10
CA ILE A 16 -0.03 -10.93 -21.30
C ILE A 16 0.54 -9.59 -20.86
N GLY A 17 1.31 -9.54 -19.77
CA GLY A 17 2.08 -8.36 -19.39
C GLY A 17 3.04 -7.93 -20.50
N GLU A 18 3.80 -8.87 -21.07
CA GLU A 18 4.69 -8.62 -22.22
C GLU A 18 3.92 -8.16 -23.47
N LEU A 19 2.72 -8.67 -23.72
CA LEU A 19 1.85 -8.24 -24.81
C LEU A 19 1.32 -6.82 -24.58
N VAL A 20 0.92 -6.46 -23.36
CA VAL A 20 0.52 -5.09 -22.98
C VAL A 20 1.67 -4.11 -23.20
N ILE A 21 2.88 -4.50 -22.81
CA ILE A 21 4.13 -3.77 -23.03
C ILE A 21 4.41 -3.61 -24.54
N ALA A 22 4.30 -4.69 -25.32
CA ALA A 22 4.50 -4.68 -26.76
C ALA A 22 3.45 -3.82 -27.49
N ARG A 23 2.20 -3.84 -27.04
CA ARG A 23 1.10 -2.98 -27.49
C ARG A 23 1.44 -1.50 -27.26
N ASP A 24 1.87 -1.14 -26.05
CA ASP A 24 2.19 0.27 -25.74
C ASP A 24 3.35 0.78 -26.60
N ARG A 25 4.35 -0.07 -26.86
CA ARG A 25 5.44 0.24 -27.79
C ARG A 25 4.94 0.41 -29.22
N LEU A 26 4.05 -0.46 -29.69
CA LEU A 26 3.46 -0.37 -31.01
C LEU A 26 2.67 0.93 -31.16
N SER A 27 1.75 1.23 -30.24
CA SER A 27 1.00 2.50 -30.22
C SER A 27 1.91 3.74 -30.20
N GLY A 28 3.03 3.69 -29.47
CA GLY A 28 4.03 4.77 -29.47
C GLY A 28 4.72 4.98 -30.82
N LEU A 29 5.02 3.90 -31.54
CA LEU A 29 5.61 3.96 -32.89
C LEU A 29 4.58 4.42 -33.93
N VAL A 30 3.34 3.92 -33.83
CA VAL A 30 2.24 4.29 -34.74
C VAL A 30 1.89 5.78 -34.59
N GLY A 31 1.90 6.33 -33.38
CA GLY A 31 1.66 7.77 -33.17
C GLY A 31 2.65 8.71 -33.87
N GLN A 32 3.79 8.22 -34.36
CA GLN A 32 4.78 8.98 -35.14
C GLN A 32 4.53 8.93 -36.65
N GLU A 33 3.76 7.95 -37.16
CA GLU A 33 3.38 7.84 -38.57
C GLU A 33 1.87 7.97 -38.75
N ARG A 34 1.41 8.96 -39.52
CA ARG A 34 -0.03 9.12 -39.84
C ARG A 34 -0.50 8.03 -40.81
N ALA A 35 -0.82 6.85 -40.30
CA ALA A 35 -1.36 5.72 -41.06
C ALA A 35 -2.62 5.15 -40.38
N PRO A 36 -3.84 5.58 -40.79
CA PRO A 36 -5.10 5.18 -40.15
C PRO A 36 -5.35 3.67 -40.07
N ALA A 37 -4.88 2.90 -41.06
CA ALA A 37 -5.00 1.44 -41.06
C ALA A 37 -4.09 0.78 -39.99
N LEU A 38 -3.00 1.45 -39.61
CA LEU A 38 -2.07 1.00 -38.58
C LEU A 38 -2.63 1.33 -37.18
N ASP A 39 -3.29 2.48 -37.04
CA ASP A 39 -4.06 2.84 -35.84
C ASP A 39 -5.16 1.82 -35.56
N GLU A 40 -5.97 1.48 -36.57
CA GLU A 40 -7.07 0.51 -36.46
C GLU A 40 -6.58 -0.90 -36.09
N ALA A 41 -5.48 -1.35 -36.72
CA ALA A 41 -4.85 -2.63 -36.38
C ALA A 41 -4.28 -2.63 -34.94
N SER A 42 -3.70 -1.51 -34.49
CA SER A 42 -3.20 -1.35 -33.12
C SER A 42 -4.33 -1.42 -32.09
N GLU A 43 -5.46 -0.74 -32.37
CA GLU A 43 -6.63 -0.78 -31.51
C GLU A 43 -7.23 -2.19 -31.42
N GLN A 44 -7.32 -2.90 -32.54
CA GLN A 44 -7.80 -4.28 -32.57
C GLN A 44 -6.91 -5.22 -31.75
N ILE A 45 -5.58 -5.10 -31.88
CA ILE A 45 -4.62 -5.85 -31.06
C ILE A 45 -4.79 -5.51 -29.57
N SER A 46 -4.99 -4.23 -29.26
CA SER A 46 -5.21 -3.76 -27.89
C SER A 46 -6.44 -4.41 -27.24
N ASN A 47 -7.54 -4.50 -27.99
CA ASN A 47 -8.77 -5.14 -27.54
C ASN A 47 -8.59 -6.64 -27.31
N LEU A 48 -7.97 -7.36 -28.26
CA LEU A 48 -7.71 -8.80 -28.12
C LEU A 48 -6.80 -9.12 -26.93
N ILE A 49 -5.78 -8.31 -26.68
CA ILE A 49 -4.92 -8.45 -25.49
C ILE A 49 -5.71 -8.23 -24.20
N GLY A 50 -6.63 -7.24 -24.20
CA GLY A 50 -7.55 -7.01 -23.09
C GLY A 50 -8.46 -8.20 -22.82
N GLU A 51 -9.07 -8.78 -23.86
CA GLU A 51 -9.93 -9.96 -23.74
C GLU A 51 -9.15 -11.18 -23.21
N MET A 52 -7.96 -11.45 -23.77
CA MET A 52 -7.09 -12.53 -23.30
C MET A 52 -6.69 -12.35 -21.84
N ARG A 53 -6.41 -11.12 -21.42
CA ARG A 53 -6.13 -10.77 -20.02
C ARG A 53 -7.31 -11.14 -19.14
N ASP A 54 -8.50 -10.69 -19.51
CA ASP A 54 -9.69 -10.89 -18.69
C ASP A 54 -10.04 -12.39 -18.58
N ASP A 55 -9.83 -13.17 -19.65
CA ASP A 55 -9.92 -14.63 -19.65
C ASP A 55 -8.95 -15.29 -18.68
N VAL A 56 -7.66 -14.95 -18.76
CA VAL A 56 -6.64 -15.53 -17.88
C VAL A 56 -6.87 -15.14 -16.42
N MET A 57 -7.32 -13.91 -16.16
CA MET A 57 -7.68 -13.48 -14.80
C MET A 57 -8.86 -14.31 -14.27
N ARG A 58 -9.92 -14.50 -15.07
CA ARG A 58 -11.06 -15.36 -14.68
C ARG A 58 -10.63 -16.78 -14.34
N MET A 59 -9.65 -17.33 -15.05
CA MET A 59 -9.11 -18.68 -14.76
C MET A 59 -8.31 -18.76 -13.45
N ARG A 60 -7.78 -17.63 -12.94
CA ARG A 60 -7.00 -17.57 -11.69
C ARG A 60 -7.87 -17.31 -10.45
N MET A 61 -9.10 -16.83 -10.65
CA MET A 61 -10.02 -16.51 -9.56
C MET A 61 -10.39 -17.76 -8.75
N VAL A 62 -10.38 -17.60 -7.44
CA VAL A 62 -10.87 -18.57 -6.46
C VAL A 62 -11.90 -17.90 -5.55
N PRO A 63 -12.91 -18.65 -5.05
CA PRO A 63 -13.81 -18.12 -4.05
C PRO A 63 -13.04 -17.67 -2.80
N ILE A 64 -13.31 -16.47 -2.32
CA ILE A 64 -12.68 -15.94 -1.11
C ILE A 64 -13.03 -16.79 0.15
N GLY A 65 -14.15 -17.52 0.11
CA GLY A 65 -14.64 -18.40 1.18
C GLY A 65 -13.59 -19.40 1.68
N ASP A 66 -12.73 -19.91 0.80
CA ASP A 66 -11.65 -20.83 1.18
C ASP A 66 -10.67 -20.19 2.20
N ALA A 67 -10.47 -18.87 2.14
CA ALA A 67 -9.66 -18.14 3.13
C ALA A 67 -10.43 -17.96 4.45
N PHE A 68 -11.76 -17.88 4.37
CA PHE A 68 -12.64 -17.58 5.51
C PHE A 68 -12.93 -18.80 6.37
N ASP A 69 -12.87 -20.00 5.81
CA ASP A 69 -13.30 -21.24 6.48
C ASP A 69 -12.53 -21.59 7.75
N ARG A 70 -11.33 -21.03 7.95
CA ARG A 70 -10.56 -21.19 9.18
C ARG A 70 -10.99 -20.25 10.31
N PHE A 71 -11.64 -19.13 9.99
CA PHE A 71 -11.96 -18.08 10.97
C PHE A 71 -13.00 -18.49 12.01
N PRO A 72 -14.07 -19.26 11.71
CA PRO A 72 -15.00 -19.72 12.74
C PRO A 72 -14.33 -20.50 13.89
N ARG A 73 -13.28 -21.27 13.59
CA ARG A 73 -12.49 -21.98 14.61
C ARG A 73 -11.61 -21.03 15.40
N PHE A 74 -10.95 -20.10 14.72
CA PHE A 74 -10.11 -19.07 15.35
C PHE A 74 -10.93 -18.20 16.32
N ILE A 75 -12.06 -17.65 15.88
CA ILE A 75 -12.93 -16.81 16.70
C ILE A 75 -13.38 -17.57 17.94
N ARG A 76 -13.85 -18.81 17.79
CA ARG A 76 -14.28 -19.62 18.94
C ARG A 76 -13.17 -19.87 19.96
N TYR A 77 -11.95 -20.08 19.49
CA TYR A 77 -10.79 -20.26 20.37
C TYR A 77 -10.42 -18.96 21.09
N ALA A 78 -10.30 -17.86 20.34
CA ALA A 78 -9.93 -16.56 20.89
C ALA A 78 -10.99 -16.01 21.85
N SER A 79 -12.28 -16.09 21.51
CA SER A 79 -13.40 -15.71 22.37
C SER A 79 -13.38 -16.46 23.71
N ARG A 80 -13.05 -17.76 23.71
CA ARG A 80 -12.91 -18.54 24.96
C ARG A 80 -11.72 -18.10 25.78
N ALA A 81 -10.57 -17.86 25.15
CA ALA A 81 -9.36 -17.40 25.84
C ALA A 81 -9.53 -16.01 26.47
N LEU A 82 -10.39 -15.17 25.88
CA LEU A 82 -10.69 -13.82 26.35
C LEU A 82 -11.95 -13.75 27.23
N GLU A 83 -12.63 -14.89 27.45
CA GLU A 83 -13.89 -14.97 28.20
C GLU A 83 -15.00 -14.04 27.68
N LYS A 84 -15.08 -13.87 26.35
CA LYS A 84 -16.09 -13.05 25.66
C LYS A 84 -17.05 -13.92 24.86
N GLU A 85 -18.35 -13.61 24.92
CA GLU A 85 -19.36 -14.26 24.08
C GLU A 85 -19.50 -13.53 22.74
N VAL A 86 -19.26 -14.25 21.63
CA VAL A 86 -19.28 -13.65 20.29
C VAL A 86 -20.13 -14.47 19.31
N GLN A 87 -20.91 -13.76 18.49
CA GLN A 87 -21.54 -14.24 17.27
C GLN A 87 -20.67 -13.82 16.09
N PHE A 88 -20.34 -14.79 15.24
CA PHE A 88 -19.53 -14.54 14.05
C PHE A 88 -20.34 -14.84 12.80
N GLU A 89 -20.49 -13.84 11.93
CA GLU A 89 -21.23 -13.94 10.68
C GLU A 89 -20.28 -13.79 9.51
N ILE A 90 -20.47 -14.63 8.47
CA ILE A 90 -19.70 -14.56 7.24
C ILE A 90 -20.66 -14.48 6.07
N THR A 91 -20.49 -13.48 5.21
CA THR A 91 -21.25 -13.32 3.97
C THR A 91 -20.31 -13.13 2.78
N GLY A 92 -20.80 -13.43 1.57
CA GLY A 92 -19.99 -13.22 0.35
C GLY A 92 -18.88 -14.25 0.10
N LYS A 93 -19.02 -15.49 0.60
CA LYS A 93 -18.00 -16.53 0.40
C LYS A 93 -17.69 -16.84 -1.06
N ASP A 94 -18.66 -16.66 -1.94
CA ASP A 94 -18.52 -16.94 -3.37
C ASP A 94 -17.86 -15.79 -4.16
N THR A 95 -17.51 -14.68 -3.50
CA THR A 95 -16.86 -13.55 -4.17
C THR A 95 -15.53 -14.00 -4.78
N PRO A 96 -15.33 -13.81 -6.10
CA PRO A 96 -14.11 -14.20 -6.77
C PRO A 96 -12.97 -13.27 -6.34
N LEU A 97 -11.86 -13.87 -5.91
CA LEU A 97 -10.63 -13.16 -5.58
C LEU A 97 -9.47 -13.86 -6.26
N ASP A 98 -8.45 -13.08 -6.61
CA ASP A 98 -7.25 -13.66 -7.13
C ASP A 98 -6.55 -14.60 -6.13
N ARG A 99 -6.05 -15.74 -6.61
CA ARG A 99 -5.38 -16.73 -5.77
C ARG A 99 -4.12 -16.19 -5.06
N SER A 100 -3.39 -15.23 -5.63
CA SER A 100 -2.23 -14.63 -4.94
C SER A 100 -2.69 -13.76 -3.77
N LEU A 101 -3.68 -12.89 -4.02
CA LEU A 101 -4.29 -12.04 -3.00
C LEU A 101 -4.99 -12.85 -1.90
N HIS A 102 -5.57 -13.99 -2.25
CA HIS A 102 -6.21 -14.91 -1.32
C HIS A 102 -5.28 -15.36 -0.18
N ASN A 103 -4.03 -15.72 -0.50
CA ASN A 103 -3.04 -16.16 0.48
C ASN A 103 -2.64 -15.01 1.42
N ASP A 104 -2.43 -13.82 0.87
CA ASP A 104 -1.96 -12.65 1.62
C ASP A 104 -3.04 -12.07 2.54
N LEU A 105 -4.29 -12.00 2.03
CA LEU A 105 -5.45 -11.48 2.75
C LEU A 105 -5.72 -12.26 4.03
N ALA A 106 -5.47 -13.56 4.00
CA ALA A 106 -5.83 -14.45 5.07
C ALA A 106 -5.02 -14.16 6.36
N GLY A 107 -3.80 -13.61 6.26
CA GLY A 107 -3.03 -13.12 7.41
C GLY A 107 -3.52 -11.75 7.91
N VAL A 108 -3.88 -10.87 6.98
CA VAL A 108 -4.44 -9.54 7.28
C VAL A 108 -5.75 -9.66 8.07
N LEU A 109 -6.67 -10.51 7.64
CA LEU A 109 -7.97 -10.68 8.30
C LEU A 109 -7.85 -11.27 9.70
N ILE A 110 -6.89 -12.16 9.96
CA ILE A 110 -6.65 -12.67 11.33
C ILE A 110 -6.33 -11.52 12.27
N HIS A 111 -5.53 -10.56 11.82
CA HIS A 111 -5.16 -9.42 12.65
C HIS A 111 -6.36 -8.53 12.96
N LEU A 112 -7.16 -8.18 11.95
CA LEU A 112 -8.35 -7.35 12.13
C LEU A 112 -9.39 -8.04 13.04
N LEU A 113 -9.63 -9.34 12.82
CA LEU A 113 -10.52 -10.13 13.68
C LEU A 113 -10.00 -10.23 15.11
N ARG A 114 -8.67 -10.32 15.31
CA ARG A 114 -8.08 -10.27 16.66
C ARG A 114 -8.31 -8.90 17.31
N ASN A 115 -8.14 -7.80 16.59
CA ASN A 115 -8.38 -6.47 17.15
C ASN A 115 -9.84 -6.28 17.58
N ALA A 116 -10.78 -6.75 16.77
CA ALA A 116 -12.20 -6.79 17.13
C ALA A 116 -12.43 -7.59 18.42
N LEU A 117 -11.79 -8.75 18.59
CA LEU A 117 -11.96 -9.58 19.78
C LEU A 117 -11.24 -9.06 21.03
N ASP A 118 -9.99 -8.61 20.91
CA ASP A 118 -9.15 -8.18 22.03
C ASP A 118 -9.64 -6.83 22.57
N HIS A 119 -9.83 -5.85 21.67
CA HIS A 119 -10.06 -4.45 22.03
C HIS A 119 -11.47 -3.95 21.71
N GLY A 120 -12.07 -4.43 20.63
CA GLY A 120 -13.40 -4.01 20.18
C GLY A 120 -14.51 -4.49 21.13
N ILE A 121 -14.77 -5.79 21.12
CA ILE A 121 -15.85 -6.42 21.89
C ILE A 121 -15.56 -6.33 23.39
N GLU A 122 -16.52 -5.82 24.14
CA GLU A 122 -16.47 -5.72 25.60
C GLU A 122 -16.92 -7.02 26.29
N PRO A 123 -16.55 -7.26 27.56
CA PRO A 123 -17.11 -8.35 28.36
C PRO A 123 -18.64 -8.26 28.47
N ALA A 124 -19.31 -9.41 28.61
CA ALA A 124 -20.78 -9.48 28.61
C ALA A 124 -21.44 -8.56 29.64
N GLU A 125 -20.87 -8.44 30.83
CA GLU A 125 -21.37 -7.57 31.90
C GLU A 125 -21.32 -6.08 31.51
N GLU A 126 -20.21 -5.63 30.92
CA GLU A 126 -20.03 -4.25 30.43
C GLU A 126 -21.02 -3.96 29.28
N ARG A 127 -21.22 -4.92 28.38
CA ARG A 127 -22.17 -4.79 27.27
C ARG A 127 -23.61 -4.62 27.74
N VAL A 128 -24.05 -5.45 28.69
CA VAL A 128 -25.41 -5.37 29.26
C VAL A 128 -25.60 -4.04 30.00
N ALA A 129 -24.57 -3.56 30.72
CA ALA A 129 -24.62 -2.26 31.39
C ALA A 129 -24.77 -1.08 30.41
N GLN A 130 -24.24 -1.23 29.19
CA GLN A 130 -24.38 -0.26 28.10
C GLN A 130 -25.64 -0.46 27.25
N GLY A 131 -26.52 -1.39 27.61
CA GLY A 131 -27.76 -1.67 26.88
C GLY A 131 -27.59 -2.50 25.60
N LYS A 132 -26.41 -3.09 25.39
CA LYS A 132 -26.11 -3.97 24.25
C LYS A 132 -26.45 -5.43 24.55
N SER A 133 -26.49 -6.24 23.50
CA SER A 133 -26.54 -7.71 23.62
C SER A 133 -25.30 -8.22 24.36
N ALA A 134 -25.49 -9.12 25.34
CA ALA A 134 -24.40 -9.81 26.05
C ALA A 134 -23.44 -10.52 25.09
N ARG A 135 -23.97 -11.02 23.97
CA ARG A 135 -23.19 -11.60 22.87
C ARG A 135 -22.82 -10.51 21.88
N GLY A 136 -21.52 -10.23 21.75
CA GLY A 136 -20.96 -9.33 20.74
C GLY A 136 -21.08 -9.90 19.34
N LEU A 137 -21.12 -9.02 18.34
CA LEU A 137 -21.25 -9.39 16.94
C LEU A 137 -20.00 -8.99 16.17
N VAL A 138 -19.42 -9.95 15.46
CA VAL A 138 -18.35 -9.70 14.49
C VAL A 138 -18.81 -10.21 13.13
N ARG A 139 -18.76 -9.37 12.10
CA ARG A 139 -19.10 -9.73 10.73
C ARG A 139 -17.87 -9.66 9.82
N LEU A 140 -17.75 -10.65 8.95
CA LEU A 140 -16.82 -10.66 7.83
C LEU A 140 -17.63 -10.75 6.54
N SER A 141 -17.59 -9.71 5.72
CA SER A 141 -18.30 -9.69 4.45
C SER A 141 -17.34 -9.46 3.28
N ALA A 142 -17.68 -10.02 2.13
CA ALA A 142 -17.00 -9.75 0.87
C ALA A 142 -18.02 -9.47 -0.23
N ALA A 143 -17.70 -8.53 -1.10
CA ALA A 143 -18.49 -8.22 -2.28
C ALA A 143 -17.58 -7.82 -3.43
N ALA A 144 -17.97 -8.19 -4.66
CA ALA A 144 -17.34 -7.64 -5.86
C ALA A 144 -18.08 -6.34 -6.22
N GLU A 145 -17.36 -5.22 -6.20
CA GLU A 145 -17.87 -3.90 -6.58
C GLU A 145 -17.10 -3.39 -7.79
N ARG A 146 -17.74 -3.37 -8.97
CA ARG A 146 -17.14 -2.93 -10.25
C ARG A 146 -15.85 -3.69 -10.57
N SER A 147 -14.69 -3.04 -10.40
CA SER A 147 -13.34 -3.55 -10.68
C SER A 147 -12.55 -3.93 -9.42
N GLN A 148 -13.21 -3.92 -8.25
CA GLN A 148 -12.59 -4.19 -6.96
C GLN A 148 -13.36 -5.27 -6.18
N VAL A 149 -12.64 -5.93 -5.29
CA VAL A 149 -13.22 -6.75 -4.22
C VAL A 149 -13.18 -5.92 -2.95
N VAL A 150 -14.35 -5.71 -2.35
CA VAL A 150 -14.49 -5.03 -1.06
C VAL A 150 -14.67 -6.08 0.01
N VAL A 151 -13.78 -6.09 0.99
CA VAL A 151 -13.83 -6.98 2.15
C VAL A 151 -14.00 -6.13 3.40
N LYS A 152 -15.03 -6.40 4.20
CA LYS A 152 -15.29 -5.66 5.45
C LYS A 152 -15.16 -6.56 6.67
N VAL A 153 -14.50 -6.03 7.70
CA VAL A 153 -14.47 -6.60 9.05
C VAL A 153 -15.15 -5.61 9.98
N GLU A 154 -16.30 -6.02 10.53
CA GLU A 154 -17.16 -5.17 11.34
C GLU A 154 -17.33 -5.78 12.74
N ASP A 155 -17.33 -4.94 13.77
CA ASP A 155 -17.72 -5.31 15.13
C ASP A 155 -18.70 -4.29 15.72
N ASP A 156 -19.50 -4.72 16.69
CA ASP A 156 -20.44 -3.87 17.45
C ASP A 156 -19.89 -3.50 18.86
N GLY A 157 -18.56 -3.42 18.96
CA GLY A 157 -17.83 -3.18 20.19
C GLY A 157 -17.86 -1.73 20.65
N ARG A 158 -16.87 -1.36 21.46
CA ARG A 158 -16.78 0.00 22.04
C ARG A 158 -16.35 1.06 21.03
N GLY A 159 -15.91 0.66 19.85
CA GLY A 159 -15.27 1.53 18.87
C GLY A 159 -13.84 1.91 19.27
N ILE A 160 -13.21 2.76 18.47
CA ILE A 160 -11.86 3.28 18.74
C ILE A 160 -11.97 4.53 19.61
N ASP A 161 -11.27 4.51 20.75
CA ASP A 161 -11.12 5.68 21.61
C ASP A 161 -10.16 6.70 20.98
N LEU A 162 -10.73 7.69 20.29
CA LEU A 162 -9.98 8.73 19.60
C LEU A 162 -9.13 9.55 20.58
N GLN A 163 -9.60 9.80 21.81
CA GLN A 163 -8.80 10.57 22.77
C GLN A 163 -7.54 9.79 23.14
N ARG A 164 -7.67 8.49 23.41
CA ARG A 164 -6.53 7.63 23.69
C ARG A 164 -5.54 7.53 22.53
N VAL A 165 -6.04 7.55 21.29
CA VAL A 165 -5.18 7.57 20.09
C VAL A 165 -4.40 8.88 20.02
N SER A 166 -5.06 10.02 20.27
CA SER A 166 -4.44 11.34 20.28
C SER A 166 -3.37 11.45 21.37
N ASP A 167 -3.71 11.05 22.60
CA ASP A 167 -2.78 11.07 23.73
C ASP A 167 -1.55 10.17 23.47
N ALA A 168 -1.78 8.96 22.92
CA ALA A 168 -0.69 8.05 22.56
C ALA A 168 0.19 8.61 21.42
N ALA A 169 -0.40 9.32 20.46
CA ALA A 169 0.34 9.95 19.36
C ALA A 169 1.18 11.13 19.85
N VAL A 170 0.69 11.90 20.82
CA VAL A 170 1.47 12.95 21.48
C VAL A 170 2.61 12.35 22.30
N GLU A 171 2.34 11.30 23.08
CA GLU A 171 3.34 10.62 23.91
C GLU A 171 4.46 9.99 23.05
N ALA A 172 4.10 9.43 21.89
CA ALA A 172 5.04 8.82 20.95
C ALA A 172 5.68 9.82 19.96
N GLY A 173 5.39 11.12 20.07
CA GLY A 173 6.00 12.17 19.25
C GLY A 173 5.47 12.28 17.81
N PHE A 174 4.39 11.56 17.48
CA PHE A 174 3.71 11.66 16.18
C PHE A 174 2.84 12.91 16.03
N LEU A 175 2.44 13.51 17.16
CA LEU A 175 1.62 14.72 17.24
C LEU A 175 2.20 15.70 18.27
N SER A 176 2.13 17.00 17.99
CA SER A 176 2.37 18.02 19.02
C SER A 176 1.10 18.22 19.85
N HIS A 177 1.26 18.72 21.09
CA HIS A 177 0.10 19.02 21.95
C HIS A 177 -0.85 20.06 21.32
N ALA A 178 -0.30 21.00 20.55
CA ALA A 178 -1.11 21.99 19.83
C ALA A 178 -1.85 21.36 18.64
N ALA A 179 -1.17 20.52 17.86
CA ALA A 179 -1.78 19.83 16.71
C ALA A 179 -2.85 18.81 17.14
N ALA A 180 -2.70 18.20 18.32
CA ALA A 180 -3.68 17.27 18.88
C ALA A 180 -5.05 17.92 19.16
N ALA A 181 -5.12 19.24 19.30
CA ALA A 181 -6.37 19.97 19.54
C ALA A 181 -7.19 20.21 18.26
N ASP A 182 -6.51 20.33 17.11
CA ASP A 182 -7.12 20.70 15.83
C ASP A 182 -7.18 19.55 14.82
N ILE A 183 -6.59 18.38 15.14
CA ILE A 183 -6.56 17.23 14.24
C ILE A 183 -7.97 16.69 13.96
N SER A 184 -8.25 16.39 12.69
CA SER A 184 -9.50 15.78 12.30
C SER A 184 -9.57 14.30 12.69
N ARG A 185 -10.79 13.76 12.81
CA ARG A 185 -11.01 12.33 13.06
C ARG A 185 -10.34 11.44 12.01
N ASP A 186 -10.39 11.82 10.74
CA ASP A 186 -9.85 11.01 9.66
C ASP A 186 -8.32 10.96 9.70
N GLU A 187 -7.66 12.10 9.97
CA GLU A 187 -6.21 12.15 10.15
C GLU A 187 -5.76 11.33 11.36
N LEU A 188 -6.52 11.41 12.46
CA LEU A 188 -6.23 10.63 13.67
C LEU A 188 -6.37 9.12 13.44
N LEU A 189 -7.35 8.69 12.64
CA LEU A 189 -7.50 7.29 12.23
C LEU A 189 -6.41 6.86 11.25
N GLN A 190 -5.93 7.75 10.38
CA GLN A 190 -4.81 7.45 9.50
C GLN A 190 -3.52 7.15 10.28
N LEU A 191 -3.30 7.81 11.43
CA LEU A 191 -2.16 7.55 12.30
C LEU A 191 -2.11 6.10 12.79
N LEU A 192 -3.25 5.43 12.97
CA LEU A 192 -3.29 4.00 13.33
C LEU A 192 -2.61 3.10 12.28
N THR A 193 -2.47 3.58 11.05
CA THR A 193 -1.82 2.85 9.95
C THR A 193 -0.37 3.29 9.72
N ARG A 194 0.16 4.22 10.53
CA ARG A 194 1.53 4.73 10.43
C ARG A 194 2.51 3.73 11.05
N ALA A 195 3.61 3.48 10.35
CA ALA A 195 4.65 2.57 10.82
C ALA A 195 5.20 3.01 12.19
N GLY A 196 5.31 2.05 13.11
CA GLY A 196 5.83 2.30 14.46
C GLY A 196 4.83 2.93 15.44
N PHE A 197 3.63 3.29 14.99
CA PHE A 197 2.58 3.76 15.90
C PHE A 197 1.81 2.60 16.52
N SER A 198 1.67 2.61 17.85
CA SER A 198 0.84 1.66 18.59
C SER A 198 0.23 2.33 19.82
N THR A 199 -1.01 1.97 20.13
CA THR A 199 -1.72 2.45 21.33
C THR A 199 -1.42 1.62 22.59
N ARG A 200 -0.53 0.62 22.50
CA ARG A 200 -0.12 -0.24 23.62
C ARG A 200 1.11 0.33 24.31
N ARG A 201 1.05 0.42 25.65
CA ARG A 201 2.16 0.90 26.51
C ARG A 201 3.19 -0.18 26.86
N GLU A 202 2.87 -1.46 26.70
CA GLU A 202 3.78 -2.58 27.01
C GLU A 202 4.01 -3.48 25.79
N VAL A 203 5.29 -3.79 25.54
CA VAL A 203 5.73 -4.81 24.58
C VAL A 203 5.57 -6.17 25.23
N THR A 204 4.54 -6.93 24.86
CA THR A 204 4.35 -8.30 25.36
C THR A 204 5.00 -9.30 24.41
N ASP A 205 5.81 -10.23 24.96
CA ASP A 205 6.57 -11.26 24.24
C ASP A 205 5.71 -12.23 23.40
N VAL A 206 4.38 -12.22 23.60
CA VAL A 206 3.43 -13.06 22.84
C VAL A 206 3.13 -12.50 21.45
N SER A 207 3.57 -11.27 21.13
CA SER A 207 3.44 -10.63 19.82
C SER A 207 4.71 -10.75 18.95
N GLY A 208 5.53 -11.78 19.18
CA GLY A 208 6.73 -12.07 18.40
C GLY A 208 6.48 -12.02 16.89
N ARG A 209 7.00 -10.97 16.25
CA ARG A 209 6.66 -10.35 14.94
C ARG A 209 5.52 -9.34 15.08
N GLY A 210 5.87 -8.10 15.44
CA GLY A 210 4.96 -6.97 15.52
C GLY A 210 4.15 -6.80 14.24
N VAL A 211 2.89 -7.20 14.27
CA VAL A 211 1.90 -6.89 13.24
C VAL A 211 0.95 -5.90 13.90
N GLY A 212 1.11 -4.61 13.59
CA GLY A 212 0.12 -3.59 13.88
C GLY A 212 -0.80 -3.36 12.68
N LEU A 213 -1.70 -2.37 12.82
CA LEU A 213 -2.53 -1.87 11.73
C LEU A 213 -1.68 -1.30 10.58
N ASP A 214 -0.44 -0.89 10.86
CA ASP A 214 0.59 -0.48 9.90
C ASP A 214 0.99 -1.61 8.93
N VAL A 215 1.27 -2.80 9.44
CA VAL A 215 1.62 -3.98 8.63
C VAL A 215 0.42 -4.42 7.79
N VAL A 216 -0.79 -4.33 8.33
CA VAL A 216 -2.02 -4.60 7.57
C VAL A 216 -2.15 -3.61 6.41
N ALA A 217 -2.05 -2.30 6.69
CA ALA A 217 -2.16 -1.27 5.68
C ALA A 217 -1.06 -1.39 4.60
N SER A 218 0.18 -1.67 5.00
CA SER A 218 1.30 -1.90 4.07
C SER A 218 1.04 -3.08 3.14
N ARG A 219 0.56 -4.22 3.66
CA ARG A 219 0.23 -5.39 2.82
C ARG A 219 -0.90 -5.12 1.84
N VAL A 220 -1.94 -4.40 2.27
CA VAL A 220 -3.06 -4.01 1.41
C VAL A 220 -2.59 -3.05 0.31
N ARG A 221 -1.75 -2.06 0.64
CA ARG A 221 -1.16 -1.12 -0.33
C ARG A 221 -0.21 -1.82 -1.31
N ALA A 222 0.62 -2.75 -0.84
CA ALA A 222 1.50 -3.55 -1.68
C ALA A 222 0.72 -4.40 -2.70
N ALA A 223 -0.50 -4.81 -2.34
CA ALA A 223 -1.44 -5.47 -3.24
C ALA A 223 -2.17 -4.52 -4.21
N GLY A 224 -1.86 -3.21 -4.20
CA GLY A 224 -2.55 -2.20 -5.00
C GLY A 224 -3.94 -1.82 -4.47
N GLY A 225 -4.23 -2.14 -3.21
CA GLY A 225 -5.50 -1.85 -2.55
C GLY A 225 -5.44 -0.67 -1.57
N SER A 226 -6.57 -0.39 -0.93
CA SER A 226 -6.71 0.60 0.14
C SER A 226 -7.38 0.02 1.38
N LEU A 227 -7.10 0.62 2.54
CA LEU A 227 -7.72 0.31 3.83
C LEU A 227 -8.39 1.59 4.35
N GLU A 228 -9.69 1.51 4.64
CA GLU A 228 -10.50 2.56 5.26
C GLU A 228 -10.95 2.08 6.64
N ILE A 229 -11.01 3.00 7.61
CA ILE A 229 -11.43 2.73 8.99
C ILE A 229 -12.60 3.66 9.33
N GLU A 230 -13.73 3.08 9.68
CA GLU A 230 -14.90 3.79 10.19
C GLU A 230 -15.20 3.32 11.61
N THR A 231 -15.43 4.22 12.56
CA THR A 231 -15.66 3.79 13.96
C THR A 231 -16.42 4.79 14.79
N SER A 232 -17.46 4.36 15.49
CA SER A 232 -18.26 5.22 16.35
C SER A 232 -18.19 4.72 17.78
N ALA A 233 -17.98 5.63 18.73
CA ALA A 233 -17.88 5.28 20.15
C ALA A 233 -19.18 4.62 20.61
N GLY A 234 -19.08 3.40 21.14
CA GLY A 234 -20.23 2.59 21.55
C GLY A 234 -20.94 1.84 20.42
N ASP A 235 -20.66 2.11 19.15
CA ASP A 235 -21.30 1.40 18.01
C ASP A 235 -20.34 0.47 17.26
N GLY A 236 -19.05 0.52 17.58
CA GLY A 236 -18.03 -0.40 17.08
C GLY A 236 -17.14 0.17 15.98
N THR A 237 -16.53 -0.72 15.21
CA THR A 237 -15.53 -0.41 14.19
C THR A 237 -15.76 -1.23 12.92
N CYS A 238 -15.55 -0.61 11.77
CA CYS A 238 -15.58 -1.22 10.45
C CYS A 238 -14.26 -0.94 9.74
N PHE A 239 -13.55 -2.01 9.37
CA PHE A 239 -12.40 -1.95 8.47
C PHE A 239 -12.84 -2.34 7.08
N THR A 240 -12.67 -1.47 6.11
CA THR A 240 -13.00 -1.72 4.69
C THR A 240 -11.71 -1.85 3.88
N LEU A 241 -11.47 -3.03 3.32
CA LEU A 241 -10.36 -3.31 2.43
C LEU A 241 -10.88 -3.30 1.00
N ARG A 242 -10.30 -2.45 0.14
CA ARG A 242 -10.58 -2.43 -1.30
C ARG A 242 -9.39 -3.01 -2.03
N LEU A 243 -9.59 -4.16 -2.66
CA LEU A 243 -8.54 -4.89 -3.38
C LEU A 243 -8.85 -4.91 -4.87
N PRO A 244 -7.84 -4.76 -5.76
CA PRO A 244 -8.06 -4.93 -7.18
C PRO A 244 -8.42 -6.39 -7.52
N LEU A 245 -9.27 -6.60 -8.53
CA LEU A 245 -9.64 -7.95 -9.01
C LEU A 245 -8.50 -8.70 -9.72
N SER A 246 -7.39 -8.05 -10.08
CA SER A 246 -6.33 -8.61 -10.93
C SER A 246 -4.92 -8.43 -10.36
N LEU A 247 -3.94 -9.18 -10.91
CA LEU A 247 -2.51 -8.96 -10.65
C LEU A 247 -2.15 -7.51 -11.03
N ALA A 248 -1.43 -6.82 -10.16
CA ALA A 248 -1.28 -5.37 -10.16
C ALA A 248 -0.56 -4.84 -11.42
N ILE A 249 -1.33 -4.55 -12.46
CA ILE A 249 -0.96 -3.52 -13.44
C ILE A 249 -1.05 -2.21 -12.68
N LEU A 250 0.10 -1.73 -12.21
CA LEU A 250 0.19 -0.46 -11.54
C LEU A 250 0.38 0.62 -12.59
N ARG A 251 -0.36 1.71 -12.43
CA ARG A 251 0.02 2.96 -13.07
C ARG A 251 1.15 3.57 -12.29
N THR A 252 2.25 3.82 -12.97
CA THR A 252 3.51 4.24 -12.36
C THR A 252 4.10 5.42 -13.12
N LEU A 253 4.78 6.31 -12.42
CA LEU A 253 5.55 7.41 -12.99
C LEU A 253 6.97 6.92 -13.23
N LEU A 254 7.39 6.88 -14.49
CA LEU A 254 8.73 6.47 -14.89
C LEU A 254 9.70 7.63 -14.67
N VAL A 255 10.74 7.39 -13.88
CA VAL A 255 11.73 8.40 -13.49
C VAL A 255 13.13 7.93 -13.79
N GLU A 256 14.01 8.86 -14.11
CA GLU A 256 15.44 8.59 -14.24
C GLU A 256 16.19 9.13 -13.03
N VAL A 257 17.13 8.33 -12.56
CA VAL A 257 18.00 8.65 -11.44
C VAL A 257 19.39 8.16 -11.77
N GLY A 258 20.34 9.09 -11.96
CA GLY A 258 21.76 8.74 -12.18
C GLY A 258 21.99 7.83 -13.39
N GLY A 259 21.21 7.99 -14.47
CA GLY A 259 21.27 7.17 -15.68
C GLY A 259 20.57 5.81 -15.59
N SER A 260 19.94 5.49 -14.45
CA SER A 260 19.13 4.29 -14.25
C SER A 260 17.65 4.64 -14.19
N THR A 261 16.80 3.74 -14.69
CA THR A 261 15.35 3.95 -14.74
C THR A 261 14.65 3.25 -13.58
N TYR A 262 13.81 4.01 -12.88
CA TYR A 262 13.00 3.56 -11.76
C TYR A 262 11.54 3.92 -12.00
N THR A 263 10.64 3.33 -11.24
CA THR A 263 9.22 3.69 -11.35
C THR A 263 8.57 3.88 -9.99
N ILE A 264 7.70 4.88 -9.86
CA ILE A 264 7.02 5.24 -8.62
C ILE A 264 5.51 5.04 -8.81
N PRO A 265 4.81 4.25 -7.98
CA PRO A 265 3.36 4.10 -8.09
C PRO A 265 2.63 5.45 -8.04
N ILE A 266 1.76 5.73 -9.00
CA ILE A 266 1.01 7.01 -9.03
C ILE A 266 0.10 7.13 -7.81
N ALA A 267 -0.40 6.02 -7.28
CA ALA A 267 -1.23 5.99 -6.08
C ALA A 267 -0.52 6.56 -4.83
N THR A 268 0.80 6.65 -4.83
CA THR A 268 1.57 7.26 -3.73
C THR A 268 2.01 8.70 -4.01
N ILE A 269 1.74 9.22 -5.21
CA ILE A 269 2.16 10.55 -5.65
C ILE A 269 1.00 11.52 -5.46
N GLN A 270 1.26 12.60 -4.71
CA GLN A 270 0.35 13.73 -4.57
C GLN A 270 0.39 14.60 -5.84
N GLU A 271 1.59 15.05 -6.21
CA GLU A 271 1.84 15.87 -7.39
C GLU A 271 3.33 15.90 -7.77
N VAL A 272 3.64 16.56 -8.88
CA VAL A 272 5.01 16.76 -9.37
C VAL A 272 5.23 18.26 -9.56
N VAL A 273 6.32 18.78 -9.01
CA VAL A 273 6.72 20.19 -9.11
C VAL A 273 8.14 20.33 -9.64
N GLU A 274 8.47 21.49 -10.18
CA GLU A 274 9.85 21.83 -10.51
C GLU A 274 10.54 22.42 -9.28
N LEU A 275 11.80 22.06 -9.04
CA LEU A 275 12.60 22.60 -7.93
C LEU A 275 12.58 24.14 -7.92
N GLY A 276 12.60 24.74 -9.12
CA GLY A 276 12.47 26.16 -9.47
C GLY A 276 11.31 26.89 -8.82
N SER A 277 10.14 26.24 -8.80
CA SER A 277 8.91 26.81 -8.25
C SER A 277 8.88 26.88 -6.71
N VAL A 278 9.91 26.34 -6.07
CA VAL A 278 10.04 26.14 -4.61
C VAL A 278 11.43 26.54 -4.10
N VAL A 279 12.26 27.18 -4.96
CA VAL A 279 13.68 27.51 -4.69
C VAL A 279 13.87 28.53 -3.57
N GLU A 280 12.91 29.43 -3.35
CA GLU A 280 13.08 30.50 -2.34
C GLU A 280 13.25 29.96 -0.90
N ALA A 281 13.00 28.67 -0.67
CA ALA A 281 13.16 28.01 0.63
C ALA A 281 13.79 26.61 0.57
N TRP A 282 14.48 26.25 -0.53
CA TRP A 282 15.26 25.01 -0.56
C TRP A 282 16.60 25.21 0.14
N SER A 283 16.86 24.43 1.19
CA SER A 283 18.17 24.37 1.83
C SER A 283 18.83 23.04 1.49
N GLU A 284 19.88 23.10 0.66
CA GLU A 284 20.68 21.93 0.29
C GLU A 284 21.38 21.29 1.50
N GLU A 285 21.71 22.10 2.52
CA GLU A 285 22.30 21.63 3.79
C GLU A 285 21.29 20.93 4.70
N LEU A 286 20.02 21.34 4.68
CA LEU A 286 18.96 20.76 5.52
C LEU A 286 18.18 19.65 4.80
N GLY A 287 18.30 19.54 3.48
CA GLY A 287 17.53 18.58 2.69
C GLY A 287 16.02 18.84 2.78
N SER A 288 15.60 20.10 2.83
CA SER A 288 14.18 20.48 2.97
C SER A 288 13.78 21.56 1.96
N MET A 289 12.49 21.64 1.64
CA MET A 289 11.88 22.64 0.75
C MET A 289 10.57 23.18 1.34
N GLN A 290 10.21 24.41 1.02
CA GLN A 290 8.86 24.90 1.30
C GLN A 290 7.92 24.51 0.16
N PHE A 291 6.80 23.90 0.50
CA PHE A 291 5.76 23.51 -0.41
C PHE A 291 4.43 24.05 0.13
N ARG A 292 3.91 25.08 -0.53
CA ARG A 292 2.77 25.86 -0.02
C ARG A 292 3.08 26.43 1.37
N GLU A 293 2.25 26.14 2.37
CA GLU A 293 2.42 26.62 3.75
C GLU A 293 3.21 25.63 4.64
N GLU A 294 3.69 24.51 4.08
CA GLU A 294 4.39 23.46 4.82
C GLU A 294 5.87 23.35 4.41
N THR A 295 6.71 22.89 5.32
CA THR A 295 8.12 22.53 5.02
C THR A 295 8.22 21.03 4.87
N LEU A 296 8.61 20.57 3.67
CA LEU A 296 8.78 19.16 3.36
C LEU A 296 10.26 18.78 3.35
N SER A 297 10.56 17.59 3.86
CA SER A 297 11.88 16.99 3.66
C SER A 297 12.00 16.49 2.22
N VAL A 298 13.19 16.59 1.63
CA VAL A 298 13.48 16.23 0.24
C VAL A 298 14.60 15.22 0.21
N LEU A 299 14.28 14.02 -0.27
CA LEU A 299 15.26 12.98 -0.51
C LEU A 299 15.72 13.02 -1.96
N CYS A 300 17.03 13.13 -2.18
CA CYS A 300 17.60 13.02 -3.51
C CYS A 300 17.87 11.55 -3.86
N LEU A 301 17.09 10.99 -4.80
CA LEU A 301 17.25 9.58 -5.17
C LEU A 301 18.62 9.27 -5.77
N SER A 302 19.22 10.21 -6.49
CA SER A 302 20.54 9.99 -7.11
C SER A 302 21.62 9.78 -6.06
N SER A 303 21.65 10.62 -5.03
CA SER A 303 22.58 10.48 -3.91
C SER A 303 22.27 9.24 -3.04
N PHE A 304 21.00 8.85 -2.95
CA PHE A 304 20.56 7.71 -2.15
C PHE A 304 20.90 6.35 -2.80
N PHE A 305 20.62 6.19 -4.11
CA PHE A 305 20.88 4.94 -4.83
C PHE A 305 22.28 4.85 -5.44
N HIS A 306 22.92 5.99 -5.73
CA HIS A 306 24.25 6.05 -6.36
C HIS A 306 25.21 6.95 -5.55
N PRO A 307 25.74 6.46 -4.42
CA PRO A 307 26.68 7.23 -3.60
C PRO A 307 27.90 7.67 -4.41
N GLY A 308 28.23 8.96 -4.35
CA GLY A 308 29.35 9.56 -5.11
C GLY A 308 28.99 10.10 -6.51
N ALA A 309 27.76 9.90 -6.97
CA ALA A 309 27.28 10.56 -8.18
C ALA A 309 27.07 12.07 -7.94
N THR A 310 27.75 12.92 -8.71
CA THR A 310 27.48 14.35 -8.74
C THR A 310 26.25 14.61 -9.61
N ALA A 311 25.11 14.85 -8.97
CA ALA A 311 23.90 15.28 -9.68
C ALA A 311 23.94 16.79 -9.90
N ARG A 312 23.84 17.22 -11.16
CA ARG A 312 23.69 18.63 -11.50
C ARG A 312 22.21 19.00 -11.30
N ARG A 313 21.95 19.94 -10.39
CA ARG A 313 20.59 20.40 -10.04
C ARG A 313 20.37 21.78 -10.66
N ASP A 314 19.20 21.98 -11.23
CA ASP A 314 18.76 23.28 -11.75
C ASP A 314 17.31 23.56 -11.37
N ALA A 315 16.82 24.76 -11.70
CA ALA A 315 15.45 25.16 -11.41
C ALA A 315 14.39 24.28 -12.10
N ARG A 316 14.73 23.49 -13.11
CA ARG A 316 13.77 22.61 -13.80
C ARG A 316 13.84 21.17 -13.34
N THR A 317 14.69 20.89 -12.34
CA THR A 317 14.84 19.54 -11.80
C THR A 317 13.51 19.10 -11.16
N PRO A 318 12.95 17.95 -11.56
CA PRO A 318 11.66 17.50 -11.07
C PRO A 318 11.73 17.00 -9.62
N VAL A 319 10.72 17.36 -8.83
CA VAL A 319 10.49 16.87 -7.48
C VAL A 319 9.10 16.21 -7.43
N VAL A 320 9.07 14.93 -7.12
CA VAL A 320 7.84 14.16 -6.95
C VAL A 320 7.41 14.27 -5.48
N ILE A 321 6.26 14.90 -5.22
CA ILE A 321 5.67 14.99 -3.88
C ILE A 321 4.90 13.70 -3.62
N ALA A 322 5.31 12.93 -2.64
CA ALA A 322 4.77 11.61 -2.35
C ALA A 322 4.33 11.46 -0.90
N HIS A 323 3.38 10.55 -0.65
CA HIS A 323 3.01 10.14 0.69
C HIS A 323 4.08 9.22 1.28
N GLY A 324 4.72 9.69 2.35
CA GLY A 324 5.59 8.91 3.22
C GLY A 324 4.88 8.50 4.51
N PRO A 325 5.61 7.82 5.42
CA PRO A 325 5.06 7.44 6.71
C PRO A 325 4.82 8.67 7.59
N GLU A 326 5.62 9.74 7.42
CA GLU A 326 5.55 10.94 8.26
C GLU A 326 4.67 12.07 7.72
N GLY A 327 3.99 11.81 6.60
CA GLY A 327 3.30 12.84 5.83
C GLY A 327 3.91 12.98 4.44
N LEU A 328 3.73 14.13 3.82
CA LEU A 328 4.28 14.41 2.50
C LEU A 328 5.80 14.60 2.58
N PHE A 329 6.50 14.16 1.54
CA PHE A 329 7.92 14.44 1.35
C PHE A 329 8.23 14.58 -0.14
N GLY A 330 9.33 15.26 -0.46
CA GLY A 330 9.82 15.42 -1.82
C GLY A 330 10.80 14.32 -2.20
N ILE A 331 10.65 13.80 -3.42
CA ILE A 331 11.58 12.86 -4.05
C ILE A 331 12.21 13.59 -5.23
N LEU A 332 13.47 13.97 -5.12
CA LEU A 332 14.19 14.66 -6.19
C LEU A 332 14.80 13.65 -7.16
N VAL A 333 14.40 13.75 -8.43
CA VAL A 333 14.78 12.82 -9.51
C VAL A 333 15.49 13.58 -10.63
N THR A 334 16.22 12.86 -11.50
CA THR A 334 16.98 13.49 -12.59
C THR A 334 16.05 13.90 -13.72
N GLU A 335 15.20 12.99 -14.19
CA GLU A 335 14.24 13.25 -15.26
C GLU A 335 12.93 12.48 -15.06
N LEU A 336 11.87 12.96 -15.72
CA LEU A 336 10.57 12.31 -15.77
C LEU A 336 10.28 11.85 -17.20
N HIS A 337 9.93 10.58 -17.33
CA HIS A 337 9.62 9.95 -18.63
C HIS A 337 8.10 9.78 -18.86
N GLY A 338 7.27 10.06 -17.85
CA GLY A 338 5.81 10.04 -17.94
C GLY A 338 5.16 8.82 -17.27
N GLN A 339 3.85 8.66 -17.48
CA GLN A 339 3.06 7.61 -16.84
C GLN A 339 3.06 6.33 -17.69
N HIS A 340 3.24 5.18 -17.05
CA HIS A 340 3.24 3.86 -17.69
C HIS A 340 2.46 2.84 -16.88
N GLU A 341 1.80 1.92 -17.58
CA GLU A 341 1.24 0.71 -16.99
C GLU A 341 2.33 -0.35 -16.88
N ALA A 342 2.53 -0.86 -15.68
CA ALA A 342 3.62 -1.78 -15.36
C ALA A 342 3.09 -2.97 -14.56
N VAL A 343 3.47 -4.18 -14.96
CA VAL A 343 3.20 -5.38 -14.16
C VAL A 343 4.28 -5.47 -13.09
N MET A 344 3.90 -5.27 -11.82
CA MET A 344 4.82 -5.43 -10.71
C MET A 344 5.04 -6.92 -10.41
N LYS A 345 6.30 -7.30 -10.27
CA LYS A 345 6.73 -8.60 -9.77
C LYS A 345 7.40 -8.40 -8.42
N PRO A 346 6.89 -9.00 -7.33
CA PRO A 346 7.60 -8.99 -6.07
C PRO A 346 8.91 -9.76 -6.23
N PHE A 347 9.95 -9.36 -5.51
CA PHE A 347 11.21 -10.07 -5.45
C PHE A 347 11.71 -10.09 -4.01
N ASP A 348 12.43 -11.15 -3.64
CA ASP A 348 13.04 -11.24 -2.31
C ASP A 348 14.18 -10.23 -2.20
N PRO A 349 14.26 -9.46 -1.09
CA PRO A 349 15.30 -8.46 -0.90
C PRO A 349 16.69 -9.07 -1.11
N VAL A 350 17.44 -8.51 -2.06
CA VAL A 350 18.82 -8.94 -2.30
C VAL A 350 19.72 -8.28 -1.26
N ARG A 351 20.65 -9.06 -0.69
CA ARG A 351 21.62 -8.55 0.29
C ARG A 351 22.39 -7.36 -0.29
N GLY A 352 22.42 -6.25 0.45
CA GLY A 352 23.07 -5.00 0.03
C GLY A 352 22.15 -4.02 -0.72
N MET A 353 20.92 -4.42 -1.06
CA MET A 353 19.94 -3.51 -1.66
C MET A 353 19.25 -2.67 -0.57
N PRO A 354 19.11 -1.34 -0.76
CA PRO A 354 18.33 -0.50 0.15
C PRO A 354 16.89 -1.02 0.27
N ASP A 355 16.34 -0.99 1.49
CA ASP A 355 14.92 -1.30 1.72
C ASP A 355 14.04 -0.13 1.27
N ALA A 356 13.99 0.09 -0.05
CA ALA A 356 13.32 1.22 -0.69
C ALA A 356 12.45 0.78 -1.89
N PHE A 357 12.32 -0.53 -2.10
CA PHE A 357 11.64 -1.10 -3.25
C PHE A 357 10.51 -2.04 -2.81
N SER A 358 9.43 -2.07 -3.60
CA SER A 358 8.27 -2.93 -3.43
C SER A 358 8.22 -4.08 -4.45
N GLY A 359 8.98 -3.95 -5.55
CA GLY A 359 9.04 -4.95 -6.60
C GLY A 359 9.84 -4.47 -7.81
N ALA A 360 9.83 -5.25 -8.87
CA ALA A 360 10.45 -4.93 -10.14
C ALA A 360 9.44 -5.06 -11.28
N THR A 361 9.68 -4.36 -12.38
CA THR A 361 8.87 -4.46 -13.59
C THR A 361 9.75 -4.48 -14.83
N VAL A 362 9.16 -4.84 -15.97
CA VAL A 362 9.81 -4.78 -17.28
C VAL A 362 9.12 -3.67 -18.07
N LEU A 363 9.91 -2.74 -18.62
CA LEU A 363 9.44 -1.58 -19.39
C LEU A 363 9.12 -1.97 -20.84
N SER A 364 8.44 -1.06 -21.57
CA SER A 364 8.11 -1.18 -23.00
C SER A 364 9.30 -1.45 -23.91
N ASP A 365 10.49 -1.01 -23.52
CA ASP A 365 11.76 -1.23 -24.22
C ASP A 365 12.48 -2.54 -23.83
N GLY A 366 11.92 -3.31 -22.89
CA GLY A 366 12.46 -4.57 -22.40
C GLY A 366 13.46 -4.43 -21.25
N ARG A 367 13.79 -3.22 -20.80
CA ARG A 367 14.64 -3.01 -19.62
C ARG A 367 13.88 -3.30 -18.33
N ALA A 368 14.58 -3.80 -17.32
CA ALA A 368 14.02 -3.92 -15.98
C ALA A 368 14.08 -2.57 -15.26
N ALA A 369 13.03 -2.24 -14.51
CA ALA A 369 12.99 -1.09 -13.62
C ALA A 369 12.53 -1.52 -12.23
N LEU A 370 13.13 -0.94 -11.19
CA LEU A 370 12.71 -1.17 -9.81
C LEU A 370 11.53 -0.25 -9.46
N VAL A 371 10.54 -0.82 -8.78
CA VAL A 371 9.39 -0.09 -8.26
C VAL A 371 9.73 0.46 -6.88
N VAL A 372 9.87 1.78 -6.81
CA VAL A 372 10.18 2.52 -5.58
C VAL A 372 8.97 2.47 -4.64
N ASP A 373 9.22 2.17 -3.38
CA ASP A 373 8.23 2.20 -2.31
C ASP A 373 8.35 3.53 -1.55
N SER A 374 7.42 4.45 -1.77
CA SER A 374 7.47 5.78 -1.15
C SER A 374 7.36 5.75 0.37
N LEU A 375 6.67 4.75 0.94
CA LEU A 375 6.52 4.62 2.39
C LEU A 375 7.83 4.20 3.02
N LYS A 376 8.54 3.26 2.40
CA LYS A 376 9.88 2.89 2.87
C LYS A 376 10.89 4.00 2.65
N LEU A 377 10.84 4.62 1.47
CA LEU A 377 11.75 5.70 1.11
C LEU A 377 11.58 6.94 2.01
N GLY A 378 10.34 7.25 2.39
CA GLY A 378 10.03 8.38 3.27
C GLY A 378 10.62 8.26 4.67
N LEU A 379 10.94 7.05 5.16
CA LEU A 379 11.67 6.86 6.43
C LEU A 379 13.06 7.48 6.39
N PHE A 380 13.69 7.57 5.21
CA PHE A 380 15.02 8.14 5.04
C PHE A 380 15.01 9.66 4.82
N ALA A 381 13.84 10.27 4.64
CA ALA A 381 13.73 11.70 4.35
C ALA A 381 13.94 12.57 5.61
N GLY A 382 13.70 12.06 6.82
CA GLY A 382 13.70 12.84 8.07
C GLY A 382 15.06 13.01 8.78
N SER A 383 16.14 12.39 8.31
CA SER A 383 17.44 12.45 9.00
C SER A 383 18.62 12.54 8.01
N PRO A 384 19.26 13.72 7.89
CA PRO A 384 20.52 13.87 7.15
C PRO A 384 21.61 12.91 7.65
N ALA A 385 21.54 12.50 8.92
CA ALA A 385 22.47 11.57 9.55
C ALA A 385 22.18 10.10 9.24
N GLU A 386 20.93 9.70 8.98
CA GLU A 386 20.59 8.31 8.61
C GLU A 386 20.76 8.02 7.12
N GLY A 387 20.58 9.02 6.26
CA GLY A 387 21.06 8.94 4.86
C GLY A 387 22.58 8.71 4.80
N ALA A 388 23.33 9.30 5.73
CA ALA A 388 24.76 9.07 5.94
C ALA A 388 25.10 7.74 6.66
N ALA A 389 24.18 7.15 7.44
CA ALA A 389 24.37 5.85 8.08
C ALA A 389 24.05 4.68 7.12
N ALA A 390 23.02 4.82 6.27
CA ALA A 390 22.78 3.95 5.12
C ALA A 390 23.97 3.99 4.13
N HIS A 391 24.59 5.17 3.98
CA HIS A 391 25.87 5.40 3.27
C HIS A 391 27.00 4.49 3.78
N ALA A 392 27.10 4.27 5.09
CA ALA A 392 28.15 3.45 5.69
C ALA A 392 27.86 1.94 5.58
N ALA A 393 26.58 1.54 5.62
CA ALA A 393 26.17 0.14 5.50
C ALA A 393 26.29 -0.39 4.06
N ILE A 394 26.02 0.45 3.04
CA ILE A 394 26.12 0.06 1.62
C ILE A 394 27.59 0.05 1.15
N ALA A 395 28.44 0.93 1.67
CA ALA A 395 29.86 1.01 1.26
C ALA A 395 30.78 -0.05 1.91
N GLN A 396 30.31 -0.79 2.93
CA GLN A 396 31.08 -1.82 3.64
C GLN A 396 30.66 -3.27 3.31
N SER A 397 29.78 -3.47 2.33
CA SER A 397 29.32 -4.79 1.83
C SER A 397 29.52 -4.91 0.33
#